data_AF-A0A7V8XHH3-F1
#
_entry.id   AF-A0A7V8XHH3-F1
#
_cell.length_a   1.000
_cell.length_b   1.000
_cell.length_c   1.000
_cell.angle_alpha   90.00
_cell.angle_beta   90.00
_cell.angle_gamma   90.00
#
_symmetry.space_group_name_H-M   'P 1'
#
loop_
_entity.id
_entity.type
_entity.pdbx_description
1 polymer ?
#
loop_
_entity_poly.entity_id
_entity_poly.type
_entity_poly.pdbx_seq_one_letter_code
_entity_poly.pdbx_strand_id
1 'polypeptide(L)'
;MRRIVLAAIVAALAVAGAGTTTAAAGLNPGGLTPFDETVDVNVVFVGTFGGGDPSWDAVKAGLPTTGSPKTRFKLFYGLGAEAALGINYAYSYTPFNTAIAWENRFFGELSRLATPKPRTIFQDEYNAQAGKLDVTQNHWIDAPTVEKWIIENPPTGVDLTKPTILFVNWKDRPDFKFHVYTKTNEPDPDTGYNFGELRHSRKLVAWGGTAPDDEENPYGGPAKRLWFYDLSAGPESWGGSYEITTPDIDGDGEPDYRLPAIWDYSGTPLST
;
A
#
# COMPACT_ATOMS: atom_id res chain seq x y z
N MET A 1 -22.44 -44.64 80.13
CA MET A 1 -20.97 -44.68 80.08
C MET A 1 -20.52 -44.55 78.63
N ARG A 2 -19.62 -43.58 78.37
CA ARG A 2 -18.75 -43.41 77.19
C ARG A 2 -19.43 -43.26 75.81
N ARG A 3 -19.04 -42.37 74.90
CA ARG A 3 -18.10 -41.24 74.84
C ARG A 3 -18.40 -40.60 73.46
N ILE A 4 -18.84 -39.35 73.45
CA ILE A 4 -18.32 -38.25 72.62
C ILE A 4 -17.62 -38.66 71.31
N VAL A 5 -18.17 -38.29 70.15
CA VAL A 5 -17.45 -37.45 69.16
C VAL A 5 -18.46 -36.50 68.50
N LEU A 6 -18.26 -35.21 68.77
CA LEU A 6 -18.76 -34.07 68.01
C LEU A 6 -18.09 -34.06 66.62
N ALA A 7 -18.86 -33.83 65.56
CA ALA A 7 -18.36 -33.17 64.37
C ALA A 7 -19.44 -32.19 63.90
N ALA A 8 -19.23 -30.92 64.27
CA ALA A 8 -20.07 -29.80 63.95
C ALA A 8 -19.99 -29.50 62.44
N ILE A 9 -21.13 -29.52 61.76
CA ILE A 9 -21.32 -28.82 60.49
C ILE A 9 -22.37 -27.73 60.76
N VAL A 10 -21.89 -26.62 61.30
CA VAL A 10 -22.60 -25.34 61.32
C VAL A 10 -21.60 -24.32 60.77
N ALA A 11 -21.51 -24.26 59.45
CA ALA A 11 -20.98 -23.09 58.76
C ALA A 11 -22.18 -22.37 58.15
N ALA A 12 -22.35 -21.14 58.60
CA ALA A 12 -23.51 -20.29 58.46
C ALA A 12 -24.01 -20.13 57.01
N LEU A 13 -25.34 -20.22 56.88
CA LEU A 13 -26.11 -19.51 55.87
C LEU A 13 -25.81 -18.00 55.99
N ALA A 14 -24.90 -17.50 55.17
CA ALA A 14 -24.86 -16.08 54.85
C ALA A 14 -25.99 -15.80 53.87
N VAL A 15 -27.00 -15.11 54.40
CA VAL A 15 -28.17 -14.60 53.71
C VAL A 15 -27.75 -13.82 52.45
N ALA A 16 -28.35 -14.17 51.33
CA ALA A 16 -28.34 -13.39 50.10
C ALA A 16 -28.78 -11.94 50.40
N GLY A 17 -27.87 -11.00 50.22
CA GLY A 17 -28.12 -9.57 50.41
C GLY A 17 -27.38 -8.78 49.35
N ALA A 18 -28.13 -8.33 48.35
CA ALA A 18 -27.78 -7.34 47.35
C ALA A 18 -26.44 -7.59 46.61
N GLY A 19 -26.51 -8.40 45.56
CA GLY A 19 -25.69 -8.09 44.39
C GLY A 19 -26.09 -6.69 43.94
N THR A 20 -25.25 -5.69 44.23
CA THR A 20 -25.23 -4.50 43.41
C THR A 20 -24.83 -4.98 42.02
N THR A 21 -25.83 -5.26 41.18
CA THR A 21 -25.64 -5.12 39.75
C THR A 21 -25.04 -3.74 39.59
N THR A 22 -23.75 -3.67 39.28
CA THR A 22 -23.10 -2.46 38.80
C THR A 22 -23.90 -2.03 37.59
N ALA A 23 -24.85 -1.13 37.82
CA ALA A 23 -25.58 -0.47 36.78
C ALA A 23 -24.56 0.25 35.90
N ALA A 24 -24.54 -0.09 34.61
CA ALA A 24 -24.05 0.74 33.53
C ALA A 24 -22.54 1.10 33.47
N ALA A 25 -21.63 0.27 33.99
CA ALA A 25 -20.19 0.47 33.76
C ALA A 25 -19.68 -0.03 32.38
N GLY A 26 -20.55 -0.45 31.47
CA GLY A 26 -20.15 -1.09 30.21
C GLY A 26 -21.11 -0.89 29.04
N LEU A 27 -22.08 0.02 29.14
CA LEU A 27 -22.95 0.36 28.01
C LEU A 27 -22.65 1.79 27.57
N ASN A 28 -22.05 1.92 26.38
CA ASN A 28 -21.90 3.18 25.66
C ASN A 28 -22.84 3.21 24.44
N PRO A 29 -24.18 3.23 24.66
CA PRO A 29 -25.14 3.22 23.57
C PRO A 29 -24.99 4.49 22.74
N GLY A 30 -24.66 4.34 21.45
CA GLY A 30 -24.36 5.45 20.53
C GLY A 30 -22.87 5.80 20.43
N GLY A 31 -22.02 5.22 21.28
CA GLY A 31 -20.57 5.34 21.15
C GLY A 31 -19.95 4.28 20.24
N LEU A 32 -18.74 4.56 19.77
CA LEU A 32 -17.98 3.63 18.94
C LEU A 32 -17.58 2.40 19.75
N THR A 33 -17.91 1.21 19.24
CA THR A 33 -17.38 -0.04 19.77
C THR A 33 -15.98 -0.23 19.20
N PRO A 34 -14.93 -0.36 20.02
CA PRO A 34 -13.59 -0.56 19.51
C PRO A 34 -13.48 -1.93 18.83
N PHE A 35 -12.83 -1.94 17.67
CA PHE A 35 -12.40 -3.14 16.97
C PHE A 35 -10.87 -3.08 16.86
N ASP A 36 -10.19 -3.95 17.59
CA ASP A 36 -8.73 -4.02 17.62
C ASP A 36 -8.25 -5.23 16.81
N GLU A 37 -7.37 -5.01 15.84
CA GLU A 37 -6.81 -6.05 14.98
C GLU A 37 -5.29 -5.91 14.86
N THR A 38 -4.57 -7.02 15.01
CA THR A 38 -3.16 -7.09 14.59
C THR A 38 -3.12 -7.51 13.12
N VAL A 39 -2.56 -6.64 12.29
CA VAL A 39 -2.44 -6.86 10.85
C VAL A 39 -1.01 -7.29 10.53
N ASP A 40 -0.86 -8.53 10.06
CA ASP A 40 0.39 -9.02 9.50
C ASP A 40 0.56 -8.48 8.07
N VAL A 41 1.61 -7.70 7.84
CA VAL A 41 1.90 -7.05 6.56
C VAL A 41 3.20 -7.59 5.99
N ASN A 42 3.17 -8.10 4.77
CA ASN A 42 4.38 -8.45 4.02
C ASN A 42 4.92 -7.18 3.34
N VAL A 43 6.23 -6.94 3.47
CA VAL A 43 6.95 -5.88 2.76
C VAL A 43 7.98 -6.54 1.88
N VAL A 44 7.80 -6.46 0.57
CA VAL A 44 8.61 -7.19 -0.41
C VAL A 44 9.44 -6.20 -1.22
N PHE A 45 10.74 -6.43 -1.33
CA PHE A 45 11.64 -5.65 -2.16
C PHE A 45 12.01 -6.46 -3.41
N VAL A 46 11.82 -5.83 -4.57
CA VAL A 46 12.06 -6.40 -5.90
C VAL A 46 13.12 -5.59 -6.63
N GLY A 47 14.24 -6.22 -6.94
CA GLY A 47 15.42 -5.54 -7.48
C GLY A 47 16.32 -4.97 -6.37
N THR A 48 17.42 -4.34 -6.78
CA THR A 48 18.40 -3.76 -5.85
C THR A 48 18.14 -2.27 -5.65
N PHE A 49 18.60 -1.71 -4.54
CA PHE A 49 18.42 -0.31 -4.15
C PHE A 49 19.78 0.33 -3.90
N GLY A 50 20.48 0.71 -4.97
CA GLY A 50 21.86 1.18 -4.85
C GLY A 50 22.87 0.03 -4.72
N GLY A 51 22.63 -1.08 -5.43
CA GLY A 51 23.54 -2.22 -5.51
C GLY A 51 23.36 -3.31 -4.43
N GLY A 52 22.40 -3.15 -3.52
CA GLY A 52 22.05 -4.16 -2.53
C GLY A 52 20.61 -4.01 -2.02
N ASP A 53 20.23 -4.87 -1.07
CA ASP A 53 18.92 -4.80 -0.41
C ASP A 53 18.86 -3.63 0.58
N PRO A 54 17.70 -2.99 0.78
CA PRO A 54 17.54 -1.93 1.76
C PRO A 54 17.72 -2.47 3.19
N SER A 55 18.26 -1.63 4.09
CA SER A 55 18.33 -1.96 5.51
C SER A 55 16.92 -2.07 6.09
N TRP A 56 16.53 -3.29 6.50
CA TRP A 56 15.20 -3.52 7.06
C TRP A 56 14.96 -2.69 8.32
N ASP A 57 15.95 -2.56 9.20
CA ASP A 57 15.80 -1.76 10.42
C ASP A 57 15.54 -0.28 10.10
N ALA A 58 16.20 0.26 9.07
CA ALA A 58 15.98 1.63 8.62
C ALA A 58 14.58 1.82 8.02
N VAL A 59 14.12 0.88 7.19
CA VAL A 59 12.76 0.91 6.63
C VAL A 59 11.73 0.81 7.76
N LYS A 60 11.86 -0.18 8.62
CA LYS A 60 10.94 -0.44 9.73
C LYS A 60 10.83 0.76 10.68
N ALA A 61 11.91 1.51 10.90
CA ALA A 61 11.90 2.71 11.73
C ALA A 61 10.98 3.82 11.18
N GLY A 62 10.75 3.86 9.87
CA GLY A 62 9.84 4.80 9.22
C GLY A 62 8.39 4.32 9.12
N LEU A 63 8.11 3.04 9.41
CA LEU A 63 6.77 2.48 9.25
C LEU A 63 5.90 2.75 10.49
N PRO A 64 4.60 3.05 10.31
CA PRO A 64 3.69 3.22 11.43
C PRO A 64 3.50 1.88 12.17
N THR A 65 3.58 1.91 13.49
CA THR A 65 3.34 0.73 14.34
C THR A 65 1.87 0.50 14.63
N THR A 66 1.06 1.55 14.54
CA THR A 66 -0.39 1.51 14.77
C THR A 66 -1.11 2.44 13.80
N GLY A 67 -2.42 2.26 13.62
CA GLY A 67 -3.24 3.16 12.84
C GLY A 67 -4.71 3.07 13.22
N SER A 68 -5.45 4.17 13.06
CA SER A 68 -6.90 4.19 13.22
C SER A 68 -7.52 4.93 12.04
N PRO A 69 -8.21 4.22 11.13
CA PRO A 69 -8.79 4.85 9.95
C PRO A 69 -9.89 5.84 10.35
N LYS A 70 -10.00 6.92 9.57
CA LYS A 70 -11.00 7.97 9.74
C LYS A 70 -11.82 8.12 8.47
N THR A 71 -13.07 8.54 8.62
CA THR A 71 -13.93 8.89 7.49
C THR A 71 -13.44 10.19 6.85
N ARG A 72 -12.83 10.09 5.66
CA ARG A 72 -12.26 11.26 4.94
C ARG A 72 -13.27 12.37 4.71
N PHE A 73 -14.50 12.04 4.29
CA PHE A 73 -15.55 13.04 4.03
C PHE A 73 -15.83 13.91 5.26
N LYS A 74 -15.89 13.32 6.46
CA LYS A 74 -16.12 14.09 7.70
C LYS A 74 -14.97 15.05 8.02
N LEU A 75 -13.73 14.65 7.73
CA LEU A 75 -12.56 15.53 7.91
C LEU A 75 -12.67 16.78 7.02
N PHE A 76 -13.14 16.63 5.78
CA PHE A 76 -13.31 17.74 4.84
C PHE A 76 -14.28 18.82 5.36
N TYR A 77 -15.31 18.43 6.12
CA TYR A 77 -16.27 19.36 6.73
C TYR A 77 -15.90 19.81 8.16
N GLY A 78 -14.67 19.56 8.61
CA GLY A 78 -14.22 19.93 9.96
C GLY A 78 -14.83 19.07 11.08
N LEU A 79 -15.49 17.96 10.75
CA LEU A 79 -16.14 17.05 11.71
C LEU A 79 -15.15 15.99 12.22
N GLY A 80 -13.97 16.43 12.65
CA GLY A 80 -12.87 15.55 13.07
C GLY A 80 -13.24 14.65 14.25
N ALA A 81 -14.04 15.16 15.20
CA ALA A 81 -14.52 14.40 16.35
C ALA A 81 -15.43 13.22 15.97
N GLU A 82 -16.10 13.30 14.81
CA GLU A 82 -17.03 12.27 14.33
C GLU A 82 -16.44 11.35 13.27
N ALA A 83 -15.19 11.61 12.86
CA ALA A 83 -14.53 10.90 11.78
C ALA A 83 -14.00 9.52 12.22
N ALA A 84 -13.86 9.28 13.52
CA ALA A 84 -13.36 8.01 14.06
C ALA A 84 -14.31 6.86 13.73
N LEU A 85 -13.73 5.72 13.31
CA LEU A 85 -14.47 4.50 12.99
C LEU A 85 -14.48 3.49 14.15
N GLY A 86 -13.70 3.73 15.21
CA GLY A 86 -13.51 2.78 16.31
C GLY A 86 -12.63 1.59 15.93
N ILE A 87 -12.01 1.59 14.74
CA ILE A 87 -11.09 0.56 14.30
C ILE A 87 -9.67 0.96 14.71
N ASN A 88 -8.93 0.04 15.32
CA ASN A 88 -7.53 0.23 15.68
C ASN A 88 -6.71 -0.95 15.14
N TYR A 89 -5.64 -0.62 14.43
CA TYR A 89 -4.69 -1.57 13.91
C TYR A 89 -3.38 -1.50 14.67
N ALA A 90 -2.83 -2.67 14.99
CA ALA A 90 -1.42 -2.85 15.30
C ALA A 90 -0.75 -3.55 14.11
N TYR A 91 0.32 -2.98 13.57
CA TYR A 91 0.97 -3.53 12.38
C TYR A 91 2.18 -4.40 12.74
N SER A 92 2.22 -5.61 12.16
CA SER A 92 3.32 -6.55 12.26
C SER A 92 3.93 -6.76 10.88
N TYR A 93 5.11 -6.20 10.63
CA TYR A 93 5.73 -6.25 9.31
C TYR A 93 6.74 -7.38 9.16
N THR A 94 6.67 -8.11 8.05
CA THR A 94 7.63 -9.16 7.65
C THR A 94 8.32 -8.77 6.34
N PRO A 95 9.65 -8.59 6.31
CA PRO A 95 10.37 -8.26 5.09
C PRO A 95 10.65 -9.50 4.23
N PHE A 96 10.64 -9.30 2.92
CA PHE A 96 11.08 -10.29 1.93
C PHE A 96 11.94 -9.61 0.87
N ASN A 97 13.07 -10.22 0.52
CA ASN A 97 13.83 -9.85 -0.68
C ASN A 97 13.61 -10.94 -1.72
N THR A 98 13.34 -10.55 -2.96
CA THR A 98 13.08 -11.54 -4.01
C THR A 98 14.36 -12.21 -4.50
N ALA A 99 14.24 -13.47 -4.91
CA ALA A 99 15.36 -14.15 -5.55
C ALA A 99 15.57 -13.60 -6.97
N ILE A 100 16.83 -13.44 -7.39
CA ILE A 100 17.19 -12.96 -8.73
C ILE A 100 16.50 -13.71 -9.89
N ALA A 101 16.25 -15.02 -9.71
CA ALA A 101 15.53 -15.82 -10.70
C ALA A 101 14.06 -15.42 -10.83
N TRP A 102 13.41 -15.03 -9.74
CA TRP A 102 12.05 -14.49 -9.76
C TRP A 102 12.04 -13.10 -10.41
N GLU A 103 12.98 -12.23 -10.01
CA GLU A 103 13.13 -10.88 -10.56
C GLU A 103 13.34 -10.89 -12.07
N ASN A 104 14.22 -11.77 -12.58
CA ASN A 104 14.45 -11.89 -14.02
C ASN A 104 13.17 -12.25 -14.79
N ARG A 105 12.28 -13.07 -14.22
CA ARG A 105 10.98 -13.38 -14.84
C ARG A 105 10.04 -12.19 -14.75
N PHE A 106 10.00 -11.52 -13.60
CA PHE A 106 9.15 -10.35 -13.37
C PHE A 106 9.50 -9.20 -14.31
N PHE A 107 10.77 -8.77 -14.35
CA PHE A 107 11.22 -7.70 -15.25
C PHE A 107 11.19 -8.11 -16.73
N GLY A 108 11.36 -9.41 -17.02
CA GLY A 108 11.10 -9.96 -18.35
C GLY A 108 9.64 -9.81 -18.76
N GLU A 109 8.71 -10.03 -17.84
CA GLU A 109 7.27 -9.81 -18.07
C GLU A 109 6.94 -8.33 -18.23
N LEU A 110 7.47 -7.44 -17.38
CA LEU A 110 7.32 -5.99 -17.56
C LEU A 110 7.82 -5.55 -18.94
N SER A 111 8.98 -6.05 -19.38
CA SER A 111 9.52 -5.80 -20.72
C SER A 111 8.62 -6.28 -21.84
N ARG A 112 7.96 -7.44 -21.66
CA ARG A 112 7.05 -8.04 -22.63
C ARG A 112 5.74 -7.24 -22.75
N LEU A 113 5.24 -6.72 -21.63
CA LEU A 113 4.02 -5.92 -21.56
C LEU A 113 4.24 -4.46 -21.98
N ALA A 114 5.46 -3.96 -21.85
CA ALA A 114 5.83 -2.59 -22.18
C ALA A 114 5.60 -2.25 -23.66
N THR A 115 4.61 -1.38 -23.89
CA THR A 115 4.30 -0.85 -25.23
C THR A 115 4.94 0.53 -25.38
N PRO A 116 5.82 0.76 -26.39
CA PRO A 116 6.38 2.08 -26.64
C PRO A 116 5.29 3.13 -26.89
N LYS A 117 5.37 4.25 -26.18
CA LYS A 117 4.41 5.36 -26.27
C LYS A 117 5.15 6.70 -26.14
N PRO A 118 4.57 7.81 -26.59
CA PRO A 118 5.10 9.13 -26.28
C PRO A 118 5.24 9.34 -24.77
N ARG A 119 6.10 10.27 -24.38
CA ARG A 119 6.15 10.76 -23.01
C ARG A 119 4.81 11.37 -22.61
N THR A 120 4.49 11.27 -21.34
CA THR A 120 3.36 12.00 -20.78
C THR A 120 3.71 13.49 -20.71
N ILE A 121 2.70 14.35 -20.56
CA ILE A 121 2.92 15.79 -20.39
C ILE A 121 3.73 16.03 -19.10
N PHE A 122 3.47 15.25 -18.05
CA PHE A 122 4.19 15.31 -16.79
C PHE A 122 5.66 14.87 -16.91
N GLN A 123 5.96 13.89 -17.74
CA GLN A 123 7.35 13.54 -18.06
C GLN A 123 8.05 14.66 -18.85
N ASP A 124 7.33 15.38 -19.73
CA ASP A 124 7.88 16.55 -20.42
C ASP A 124 8.09 17.75 -19.47
N GLU A 125 7.17 17.99 -18.53
CA GLU A 125 7.28 19.03 -17.49
C GLU A 125 8.43 18.74 -16.51
N TYR A 126 8.54 17.50 -16.05
CA TYR A 126 9.71 17.02 -15.30
C TYR A 126 11.00 17.25 -16.09
N ASN A 127 10.99 16.93 -17.39
CA ASN A 127 12.15 17.14 -18.25
C ASN A 127 12.50 18.61 -18.51
N ALA A 128 11.63 19.57 -18.19
CA ALA A 128 11.91 20.99 -18.31
C ALA A 128 12.62 21.57 -17.08
N GLN A 129 12.65 20.83 -15.96
CA GLN A 129 13.22 21.28 -14.69
C GLN A 129 14.73 21.04 -14.61
N ALA A 130 15.39 21.79 -13.72
CA ALA A 130 16.82 21.63 -13.44
C ALA A 130 17.06 20.47 -12.45
N GLY A 131 18.21 19.79 -12.57
CA GLY A 131 18.61 18.73 -11.63
C GLY A 131 17.96 17.36 -11.86
N LYS A 132 17.08 17.25 -12.86
CA LYS A 132 16.45 16.00 -13.29
C LYS A 132 17.37 15.08 -14.08
N LEU A 133 17.03 13.79 -14.10
CA LEU A 133 17.51 12.83 -15.09
C LEU A 133 16.55 12.77 -16.29
N ASP A 134 17.05 12.96 -17.51
CA ASP A 134 16.21 12.99 -18.72
C ASP A 134 15.44 11.68 -18.95
N VAL A 135 14.10 11.76 -18.93
CA VAL A 135 13.25 10.70 -19.46
C VAL A 135 13.34 10.76 -20.98
N THR A 136 14.11 9.86 -21.60
CA THR A 136 14.39 9.92 -23.05
C THR A 136 13.34 9.19 -23.89
N GLN A 137 12.79 8.11 -23.37
CA GLN A 137 11.76 7.27 -23.97
C GLN A 137 10.65 6.99 -22.95
N ASN A 138 9.53 6.42 -23.39
CA ASN A 138 8.47 6.01 -22.48
C ASN A 138 7.75 4.76 -22.99
N HIS A 139 7.30 3.95 -22.05
CA HIS A 139 6.47 2.78 -22.30
C HIS A 139 5.27 2.79 -21.38
N TRP A 140 4.15 2.27 -21.87
CA TRP A 140 2.98 2.05 -21.03
C TRP A 140 2.88 0.55 -20.74
N ILE A 141 2.62 0.23 -19.47
CA ILE A 141 2.44 -1.13 -18.97
C ILE A 141 1.05 -1.22 -18.33
N ASP A 142 0.27 -2.22 -18.71
CA ASP A 142 -1.05 -2.46 -18.12
C ASP A 142 -0.91 -2.98 -16.68
N ALA A 143 -1.31 -2.16 -15.71
CA ALA A 143 -1.12 -2.39 -14.29
C ALA A 143 -1.91 -3.59 -13.74
N PRO A 144 -3.21 -3.78 -14.11
CA PRO A 144 -3.96 -4.98 -13.72
C PRO A 144 -3.31 -6.28 -14.21
N THR A 145 -2.78 -6.29 -15.43
CA THR A 145 -2.05 -7.46 -15.97
C THR A 145 -0.81 -7.78 -15.13
N VAL A 146 -0.07 -6.77 -14.67
CA VAL A 146 1.11 -6.96 -13.80
C VAL A 146 0.72 -7.49 -12.42
N GLU A 147 -0.32 -6.93 -11.79
CA GLU A 147 -0.84 -7.45 -10.53
C GLU A 147 -1.26 -8.91 -10.65
N LYS A 148 -2.02 -9.24 -11.70
CA LYS A 148 -2.43 -10.62 -11.98
C LYS A 148 -1.22 -11.55 -12.14
N TRP A 149 -0.18 -11.12 -12.86
CA TRP A 149 1.03 -11.92 -13.00
C TRP A 149 1.69 -12.21 -11.64
N ILE A 150 1.77 -11.21 -10.75
CA ILE A 150 2.33 -11.39 -9.40
C ILE A 150 1.47 -12.35 -8.57
N ILE A 151 0.14 -12.25 -8.68
CA ILE A 151 -0.80 -13.17 -8.02
C ILE A 151 -0.59 -14.62 -8.45
N GLU A 152 -0.38 -14.84 -9.75
CA GLU A 152 -0.15 -16.16 -10.34
C GLU A 152 1.29 -16.67 -10.11
N ASN A 153 2.22 -15.76 -9.85
CA ASN A 153 3.64 -16.04 -9.66
C ASN A 153 4.17 -15.36 -8.39
N PRO A 154 3.64 -15.67 -7.19
CA PRO A 154 4.05 -14.98 -5.98
C PRO A 154 5.55 -15.21 -5.69
N PRO A 155 6.26 -14.23 -5.11
CA PRO A 155 7.60 -14.46 -4.59
C PRO A 155 7.60 -15.59 -3.56
N THR A 156 8.68 -16.38 -3.53
CA THR A 156 8.80 -17.52 -2.62
C THR A 156 8.62 -17.10 -1.17
N GLY A 157 7.69 -17.75 -0.46
CA GLY A 157 7.43 -17.51 0.96
C GLY A 157 6.49 -16.35 1.26
N VAL A 158 6.03 -15.60 0.25
CA VAL A 158 5.09 -14.49 0.43
C VAL A 158 3.65 -15.01 0.34
N ASP A 159 2.89 -14.87 1.43
CA ASP A 159 1.47 -15.20 1.49
C ASP A 159 0.60 -14.00 1.10
N LEU A 160 0.15 -13.99 -0.16
CA LEU A 160 -0.69 -12.92 -0.71
C LEU A 160 -2.13 -12.89 -0.17
N THR A 161 -2.52 -13.78 0.75
CA THR A 161 -3.78 -13.62 1.50
C THR A 161 -3.65 -12.56 2.60
N LYS A 162 -2.42 -12.23 2.99
CA LYS A 162 -2.10 -11.14 3.92
C LYS A 162 -1.82 -9.85 3.14
N PRO A 163 -2.12 -8.66 3.71
CA PRO A 163 -1.68 -7.38 3.15
C PRO A 163 -0.22 -7.41 2.76
N THR A 164 0.06 -7.12 1.49
CA THR A 164 1.38 -7.25 0.90
C THR A 164 1.68 -6.02 0.05
N ILE A 165 2.79 -5.35 0.34
CA ILE A 165 3.31 -4.23 -0.43
C ILE A 165 4.60 -4.66 -1.11
N LEU A 166 4.66 -4.53 -2.44
CA LEU A 166 5.87 -4.74 -3.23
C LEU A 166 6.48 -3.39 -3.58
N PHE A 167 7.73 -3.15 -3.19
CA PHE A 167 8.53 -2.05 -3.68
C PHE A 167 9.42 -2.55 -4.81
N VAL A 168 9.19 -2.03 -6.01
CA VAL A 168 9.91 -2.43 -7.23
C VAL A 168 10.95 -1.37 -7.57
N ASN A 169 12.15 -1.81 -7.92
CA ASN A 169 13.16 -0.99 -8.59
C ASN A 169 13.74 -1.73 -9.80
N TRP A 170 13.37 -1.28 -11.00
CA TRP A 170 13.93 -1.77 -12.26
C TRP A 170 15.17 -0.96 -12.71
N LYS A 171 15.39 0.25 -12.18
CA LYS A 171 16.39 1.21 -12.67
C LYS A 171 17.80 0.63 -12.78
N ASP A 172 18.20 -0.20 -11.83
CA ASP A 172 19.57 -0.70 -11.70
C ASP A 172 19.85 -1.94 -12.57
N ARG A 173 18.91 -2.30 -13.46
CA ARG A 173 19.07 -3.42 -14.41
C ARG A 173 19.41 -2.91 -15.81
N PRO A 174 20.21 -3.67 -16.59
CA PRO A 174 20.56 -3.29 -17.96
C PRO A 174 19.37 -3.36 -18.95
N ASP A 175 18.29 -4.06 -18.58
CA ASP A 175 17.07 -4.16 -19.37
C ASP A 175 16.01 -3.11 -18.99
N PHE A 176 16.38 -2.11 -18.18
CA PHE A 176 15.49 -1.03 -17.74
C PHE A 176 14.83 -0.30 -18.92
N LYS A 177 13.54 0.00 -18.75
CA LYS A 177 12.77 0.87 -19.63
C LYS A 177 12.11 1.97 -18.81
N PHE A 178 12.26 3.22 -19.23
CA PHE A 178 11.38 4.28 -18.74
C PHE A 178 9.93 3.91 -19.06
N HIS A 179 9.08 3.94 -18.04
CA HIS A 179 7.72 3.48 -18.14
C HIS A 179 6.81 4.18 -17.13
N VAL A 180 5.52 4.06 -17.41
CA VAL A 180 4.42 4.33 -16.49
C VAL A 180 3.42 3.18 -16.56
N TYR A 181 2.69 2.97 -15.49
CA TYR A 181 1.56 2.06 -15.47
C TYR A 181 0.28 2.77 -15.92
N THR A 182 -0.64 1.99 -16.47
CA THR A 182 -1.93 2.45 -16.95
C THR A 182 -2.97 1.36 -16.75
N LYS A 183 -4.25 1.76 -16.72
CA LYS A 183 -5.39 0.85 -16.66
C LYS A 183 -6.09 0.89 -18.01
N THR A 184 -5.67 0.05 -18.95
CA THR A 184 -6.01 0.24 -20.38
C THR A 184 -7.34 -0.37 -20.79
N ASN A 185 -7.94 -1.24 -19.99
CA ASN A 185 -9.18 -1.94 -20.34
C ASN A 185 -10.40 -1.46 -19.54
N GLU A 186 -10.38 -0.22 -19.06
CA GLU A 186 -11.49 0.37 -18.30
C GLU A 186 -12.03 1.66 -18.91
N PRO A 187 -12.81 1.55 -19.99
CA PRO A 187 -13.65 2.66 -20.42
C PRO A 187 -14.74 2.92 -19.39
N ASP A 188 -14.99 4.20 -19.11
CA ASP A 188 -16.13 4.62 -18.29
C ASP A 188 -17.44 4.08 -18.90
N PRO A 189 -18.31 3.41 -18.11
CA PRO A 189 -19.46 2.69 -18.64
C PRO A 189 -20.50 3.60 -19.29
N ASP A 190 -20.60 4.85 -18.83
CA ASP A 190 -21.58 5.82 -19.33
C ASP A 190 -21.11 6.49 -20.64
N THR A 191 -19.80 6.76 -20.76
CA THR A 191 -19.25 7.56 -21.87
C THR A 191 -18.39 6.78 -22.86
N GLY A 192 -17.97 5.57 -22.49
CA GLY A 192 -16.96 4.80 -23.22
C GLY A 192 -15.55 5.42 -23.17
N TYR A 193 -15.36 6.53 -22.45
CA TYR A 193 -14.09 7.24 -22.40
C TYR A 193 -13.10 6.49 -21.51
N ASN A 194 -12.01 6.03 -22.11
CA ASN A 194 -10.97 5.32 -21.37
C ASN A 194 -9.98 6.30 -20.75
N PHE A 195 -10.19 6.63 -19.48
CA PHE A 195 -9.36 7.57 -18.75
C PHE A 195 -7.92 7.08 -18.61
N GLY A 196 -7.73 5.79 -18.35
CA GLY A 196 -6.42 5.17 -18.20
C GLY A 196 -5.60 5.27 -19.48
N GLU A 197 -6.17 4.95 -20.65
CA GLU A 197 -5.50 5.10 -21.95
C GLU A 197 -5.33 6.58 -22.31
N LEU A 198 -6.41 7.37 -22.30
CA LEU A 198 -6.46 8.67 -22.98
C LEU A 198 -5.91 9.85 -22.15
N ARG A 199 -5.84 9.76 -20.81
CA ARG A 199 -5.35 10.87 -19.98
C ARG A 199 -3.92 10.64 -19.50
N HIS A 200 -3.07 11.64 -19.70
CA HIS A 200 -1.72 11.65 -19.15
C HIS A 200 -1.74 11.72 -17.62
N SER A 201 -2.75 12.37 -17.04
CA SER A 201 -2.93 12.53 -15.59
C SER A 201 -3.49 11.27 -14.89
N ARG A 202 -3.60 10.17 -15.61
CA ARG A 202 -4.10 8.87 -15.11
C ARG A 202 -3.06 7.77 -15.28
N LYS A 203 -1.83 8.15 -15.63
CA LYS A 203 -0.67 7.28 -15.59
C LYS A 203 -0.19 7.17 -14.15
N LEU A 204 0.30 6.00 -13.79
CA LEU A 204 0.51 5.58 -12.41
C LEU A 204 1.92 5.03 -12.24
N VAL A 205 2.36 4.95 -10.99
CA VAL A 205 3.58 4.24 -10.56
C VAL A 205 3.27 3.06 -9.64
N ALA A 206 2.00 2.86 -9.32
CA ALA A 206 1.55 1.86 -8.36
C ALA A 206 0.16 1.35 -8.71
N TRP A 207 -0.11 0.10 -8.36
CA TRP A 207 -1.39 -0.55 -8.58
C TRP A 207 -1.60 -1.72 -7.62
N GLY A 208 -2.86 -2.00 -7.32
CA GLY A 208 -3.25 -3.22 -6.62
C GLY A 208 -4.62 -3.13 -5.98
N GLY A 209 -5.01 -4.22 -5.32
CA GLY A 209 -6.29 -4.36 -4.65
C GLY A 209 -7.43 -4.70 -5.59
N THR A 210 -7.14 -5.25 -6.77
CA THR A 210 -8.18 -5.74 -7.67
C THR A 210 -8.98 -6.84 -6.96
N ALA A 211 -10.30 -6.84 -7.12
CA ALA A 211 -11.14 -7.89 -6.56
C ALA A 211 -11.11 -9.14 -7.47
N PRO A 212 -11.26 -10.37 -6.93
CA PRO A 212 -11.33 -11.56 -7.77
C PRO A 212 -12.46 -11.52 -8.80
N ASP A 213 -13.55 -10.83 -8.44
CA ASP A 213 -14.79 -10.63 -9.18
C ASP A 213 -14.94 -9.18 -9.67
N ASP A 214 -13.84 -8.44 -9.77
CA ASP A 214 -13.80 -7.13 -10.43
C ASP A 214 -14.46 -7.21 -11.81
N GLU A 215 -15.33 -6.26 -12.13
CA GLU A 215 -16.18 -6.33 -13.33
C GLU A 215 -15.33 -6.24 -14.60
N GLU A 216 -14.25 -5.46 -14.55
CA GLU A 216 -13.42 -5.16 -15.70
C GLU A 216 -12.15 -6.00 -15.79
N ASN A 217 -11.50 -6.31 -14.66
CA ASN A 217 -10.18 -6.98 -14.63
C ASN A 217 -10.10 -8.15 -13.61
N PRO A 218 -11.00 -9.14 -13.64
CA PRO A 218 -10.97 -10.23 -12.68
C PRO A 218 -9.74 -11.14 -12.86
N TYR A 219 -9.17 -11.60 -11.75
CA TYR A 219 -8.15 -12.66 -11.75
C TYR A 219 -8.66 -14.02 -11.29
N GLY A 220 -9.89 -14.10 -10.76
CA GLY A 220 -10.49 -15.36 -10.28
C GLY A 220 -9.80 -15.96 -9.04
N GLY A 221 -10.47 -16.92 -8.39
CA GLY A 221 -9.94 -17.55 -7.17
C GLY A 221 -10.11 -16.70 -5.91
N PRO A 222 -9.38 -17.00 -4.82
CA PRO A 222 -9.54 -16.29 -3.54
C PRO A 222 -8.91 -14.89 -3.60
N ALA A 223 -9.51 -13.95 -2.88
CA ALA A 223 -9.02 -12.58 -2.73
C ALA A 223 -7.54 -12.54 -2.33
N LYS A 224 -6.78 -11.71 -3.04
CA LYS A 224 -5.41 -11.37 -2.74
C LYS A 224 -5.34 -9.94 -2.22
N ARG A 225 -4.39 -9.69 -1.32
CA ARG A 225 -4.18 -8.37 -0.70
C ARG A 225 -2.83 -7.84 -1.14
N LEU A 226 -2.71 -7.55 -2.42
CA LEU A 226 -1.47 -7.14 -3.06
C LEU A 226 -1.57 -5.68 -3.51
N TRP A 227 -0.49 -4.93 -3.29
CA TRP A 227 -0.28 -3.64 -3.94
C TRP A 227 1.20 -3.48 -4.26
N PHE A 228 1.54 -3.08 -5.47
CA PHE A 228 2.92 -2.79 -5.85
C PHE A 228 3.11 -1.29 -6.06
N TYR A 229 4.28 -0.79 -5.67
CA TYR A 229 4.78 0.54 -5.94
C TYR A 229 6.12 0.42 -6.63
N ASP A 230 6.18 0.91 -7.86
CA ASP A 230 7.40 0.90 -8.65
C ASP A 230 8.10 2.24 -8.55
N LEU A 231 9.17 2.27 -7.77
CA LEU A 231 10.00 3.46 -7.55
C LEU A 231 10.74 3.86 -8.84
N SER A 232 10.84 2.96 -9.82
CA SER A 232 11.48 3.21 -11.12
C SER A 232 10.49 3.55 -12.24
N ALA A 233 9.19 3.63 -11.94
CA ALA A 233 8.18 4.14 -12.85
C ALA A 233 7.99 5.65 -12.68
N GLY A 234 7.38 6.30 -13.68
CA GLY A 234 7.06 7.72 -13.65
C GLY A 234 8.06 8.58 -14.45
N PRO A 235 8.18 9.87 -14.10
CA PRO A 235 7.38 10.60 -13.13
C PRO A 235 5.92 10.77 -13.58
N GLU A 236 5.01 11.03 -12.63
CA GLU A 236 3.57 11.11 -12.88
C GLU A 236 2.89 12.20 -12.03
N SER A 237 1.60 12.44 -12.28
CA SER A 237 0.87 13.59 -11.74
C SER A 237 0.22 13.38 -10.38
N TRP A 238 -0.31 12.19 -10.10
CA TRP A 238 -1.09 11.87 -8.89
C TRP A 238 -0.27 11.95 -7.62
N GLY A 239 0.97 11.46 -7.64
CA GLY A 239 1.92 11.56 -6.54
C GLY A 239 2.77 12.83 -6.59
N GLY A 240 2.57 13.69 -7.59
CA GLY A 240 3.35 14.92 -7.77
C GLY A 240 4.82 14.69 -8.14
N SER A 241 5.21 13.45 -8.46
CA SER A 241 6.61 13.08 -8.71
C SER A 241 7.25 13.80 -9.89
N TYR A 242 6.43 14.38 -10.78
CA TYR A 242 6.89 15.18 -11.90
C TYR A 242 7.50 16.54 -11.52
N GLU A 243 7.26 17.05 -10.32
CA GLU A 243 7.71 18.38 -9.90
C GLU A 243 8.69 18.27 -8.71
N ILE A 244 9.95 18.56 -9.02
CA ILE A 244 11.10 18.40 -8.13
C ILE A 244 11.74 19.72 -7.70
N THR A 245 11.30 20.85 -8.27
CA THR A 245 11.91 22.17 -8.01
C THR A 245 11.06 23.08 -7.15
N THR A 246 9.76 22.86 -7.10
CA THR A 246 8.79 23.68 -6.38
C THR A 246 8.45 23.04 -5.05
N PRO A 247 8.79 23.63 -3.90
CA PRO A 247 8.49 23.01 -2.59
C PRO A 247 7.00 22.86 -2.30
N ASP A 248 6.17 23.84 -2.70
CA ASP A 248 4.72 23.91 -2.45
C ASP A 248 3.99 24.00 -3.80
N ILE A 249 3.41 22.89 -4.26
CA ILE A 249 2.71 22.76 -5.54
C ILE A 249 1.25 23.19 -5.40
N ASP A 250 0.60 22.93 -4.27
CA ASP A 250 -0.83 23.18 -4.09
C ASP A 250 -1.15 24.59 -3.57
N GLY A 251 -0.12 25.32 -3.13
CA GLY A 251 -0.16 26.71 -2.71
C GLY A 251 -0.68 26.92 -1.30
N ASP A 252 -0.63 25.88 -0.45
CA ASP A 252 -1.10 25.96 0.94
C ASP A 252 -0.09 26.63 1.89
N GLY A 253 1.12 26.93 1.40
CA GLY A 253 2.20 27.57 2.15
C GLY A 253 3.14 26.60 2.86
N GLU A 254 2.90 25.30 2.77
CA GLU A 254 3.74 24.24 3.33
C GLU A 254 4.39 23.39 2.21
N PRO A 255 5.61 22.88 2.42
CA PRO A 255 6.22 21.98 1.43
C PRO A 255 5.47 20.65 1.31
N ASP A 256 5.16 20.22 0.09
CA ASP A 256 4.55 18.91 -0.13
C ASP A 256 5.54 17.78 0.09
N TYR A 257 5.05 16.71 0.72
CA TYR A 257 5.75 15.44 0.70
C TYR A 257 5.46 14.70 -0.60
N ARG A 258 6.52 14.29 -1.30
CA ARG A 258 6.45 13.55 -2.57
C ARG A 258 7.33 12.33 -2.50
N LEU A 259 7.02 11.37 -3.36
CA LEU A 259 7.90 10.24 -3.63
C LEU A 259 8.45 10.41 -5.06
N PRO A 260 9.62 11.09 -5.22
CA PRO A 260 10.32 11.16 -6.49
C PRO A 260 10.59 9.79 -7.11
N ALA A 261 10.94 9.80 -8.40
CA ALA A 261 11.45 8.59 -9.02
C ALA A 261 12.83 8.24 -8.45
N ILE A 262 13.17 6.95 -8.48
CA ILE A 262 14.33 6.42 -7.74
C ILE A 262 15.69 7.00 -8.17
N TRP A 263 15.80 7.51 -9.40
CA TRP A 263 17.02 8.18 -9.87
C TRP A 263 17.26 9.54 -9.20
N ASP A 264 16.23 10.20 -8.66
CA ASP A 264 16.38 11.50 -8.01
C ASP A 264 17.00 11.42 -6.61
N TYR A 265 16.93 10.25 -5.96
CA TYR A 265 17.51 10.04 -4.63
C TYR A 265 19.02 9.86 -4.63
N SER A 266 19.57 9.31 -5.72
CA SER A 266 20.96 8.84 -5.75
C SER A 266 21.90 9.75 -6.54
N GLY A 267 21.37 10.67 -7.36
CA GLY A 267 22.14 11.43 -8.34
C GLY A 267 22.97 10.53 -9.28
N THR A 268 22.70 9.23 -9.29
CA THR A 268 23.52 8.22 -9.94
C THR A 268 22.93 7.93 -11.32
N PRO A 269 23.72 8.04 -12.41
CA PRO A 269 23.27 7.74 -13.75
C PRO A 269 22.63 6.35 -13.87
N LEU A 270 21.84 6.13 -14.91
CA LEU A 270 21.35 4.79 -15.26
C LEU A 270 22.56 3.84 -15.46
N SER A 271 22.44 2.59 -14.99
CA SER A 271 23.45 1.58 -15.28
C SER A 271 23.55 1.40 -16.79
N THR A 272 24.70 1.73 -17.36
CA THR A 272 25.02 1.53 -18.78
C THR A 272 25.31 0.08 -19.10
#